data_AF-A0A9P4UT56-F1
#
_entry.id   AF-A0A9P4UT56-F1
#
_cell.length_a   1.000
_cell.length_b   1.000
_cell.length_c   1.000
_cell.angle_alpha   90.00
_cell.angle_beta   90.00
_cell.angle_gamma   90.00
#
_symmetry.space_group_name_H-M   'P 1'
#
loop_
_entity.id
_entity.type
_entity.pdbx_description
1 polymer ?
#
loop_
_entity_poly.entity_id
_entity_poly.type
_entity_poly.pdbx_seq_one_letter_code
_entity_poly.pdbx_strand_id
1 'polypeptide(L)'
;DSKVSEHISKLERIPKFQRSKTGPDILFDAGYDHEGGQTCEKCKTDRHKDREPRDEEVLSHYGTIVSGNQVMKNAAERDRVSAELGGVLCFEMEAAGLMNTFSCLVVRGICDYADSHMNKRWQPYAAEIAAAYAKEVLSVIPPADVARTRTAEKAIKSTRG
;
A
#
# COMPACT_ATOMS: atom_id res chain seq x y z
N ASP A 1 4.58 16.22 17.91
CA ASP A 1 3.39 15.41 17.60
C ASP A 1 3.18 15.34 16.09
N SER A 2 2.86 14.14 15.59
CA SER A 2 2.60 13.88 14.17
C SER A 2 1.34 14.62 13.70
N LYS A 3 1.37 15.21 12.50
CA LYS A 3 0.20 15.89 11.89
C LYS A 3 -0.53 15.06 10.84
N VAL A 4 -0.26 13.75 10.78
CA VAL A 4 -0.90 12.83 9.82
C VAL A 4 -2.42 12.88 9.93
N SER A 5 -2.99 12.87 11.13
CA SER A 5 -4.44 12.98 11.35
C SER A 5 -5.03 14.29 10.83
N GLU A 6 -4.31 15.41 10.96
CA GLU A 6 -4.70 16.71 10.39
C GLU A 6 -4.70 16.67 8.85
N HIS A 7 -3.75 15.95 8.25
CA HIS A 7 -3.67 15.78 6.80
C HIS A 7 -4.79 14.90 6.26
N ILE A 8 -5.12 13.81 6.96
CA ILE A 8 -6.26 12.92 6.64
C ILE A 8 -7.58 13.71 6.74
N SER A 9 -7.81 14.45 7.82
CA SER A 9 -9.04 15.23 8.03
C SER A 9 -9.36 16.23 6.89
N LYS A 10 -8.34 16.71 6.19
CA LYS A 10 -8.51 17.62 5.03
C LYS A 10 -9.02 16.88 3.79
N LEU A 11 -8.63 15.62 3.64
CA LEU A 11 -8.92 14.79 2.47
C LEU A 11 -10.22 13.98 2.66
N GLU A 12 -10.60 13.64 3.90
CA GLU A 12 -11.89 13.03 4.26
C GLU A 12 -13.12 13.82 3.80
N ARG A 13 -12.96 15.13 3.52
CA ARG A 13 -14.01 15.98 2.93
C ARG A 13 -14.41 15.54 1.52
N ILE A 14 -13.58 14.74 0.85
CA ILE A 14 -13.83 14.21 -0.48
C ILE A 14 -14.41 12.80 -0.34
N PRO A 15 -15.68 12.57 -0.70
CA PRO A 15 -16.36 11.29 -0.44
C PRO A 15 -15.62 10.07 -0.98
N LYS A 16 -14.93 10.21 -2.12
CA LYS A 16 -14.17 9.12 -2.76
C LYS A 16 -13.07 8.54 -1.86
N PHE A 17 -12.49 9.35 -0.97
CA PHE A 17 -11.36 8.92 -0.15
C PHE A 17 -11.80 8.38 1.22
N GLN A 18 -13.03 8.63 1.65
CA GLN A 18 -13.50 8.20 2.97
C GLN A 18 -13.44 6.68 3.18
N ARG A 19 -12.97 6.27 4.37
CA ARG A 19 -12.98 4.87 4.84
C ARG A 19 -14.35 4.20 4.70
N SER A 20 -15.43 4.93 4.96
CA SER A 20 -16.81 4.42 4.83
C SER A 20 -17.19 3.99 3.40
N LYS A 21 -16.39 4.33 2.37
CA LYS A 21 -16.61 3.93 0.98
C LYS A 21 -15.82 2.70 0.52
N THR A 22 -14.90 2.17 1.32
CA THR A 22 -14.04 1.04 0.92
C THR A 22 -14.75 -0.31 0.95
N GLY A 23 -15.83 -0.41 1.74
CA GLY A 23 -16.46 -1.69 2.08
C GLY A 23 -15.69 -2.42 3.19
N PRO A 24 -16.09 -3.66 3.51
CA PRO A 24 -15.52 -4.40 4.63
C PRO A 24 -14.05 -4.77 4.39
N ASP A 25 -13.32 -4.90 5.50
CA ASP A 25 -11.95 -5.42 5.54
C ASP A 25 -12.01 -6.93 5.81
N ILE A 26 -11.92 -7.73 4.75
CA ILE A 26 -12.04 -9.20 4.83
C ILE A 26 -10.73 -9.82 4.38
N LEU A 27 -10.18 -10.71 5.21
CA LEU A 27 -9.07 -11.59 4.86
C LEU A 27 -9.62 -13.01 4.68
N PHE A 28 -9.23 -13.65 3.60
CA PHE A 28 -9.58 -15.04 3.31
C PHE A 28 -8.45 -15.99 3.68
N ASP A 29 -8.78 -17.27 3.86
CA ASP A 29 -7.80 -18.35 3.93
C ASP A 29 -6.86 -18.33 2.72
N ALA A 30 -5.55 -18.50 2.96
CA ALA A 30 -4.55 -18.43 1.88
C ALA A 30 -4.69 -19.52 0.81
N GLY A 31 -5.36 -20.64 1.12
CA GLY A 31 -5.65 -21.73 0.18
C GLY A 31 -7.00 -21.61 -0.52
N TYR A 32 -7.73 -20.51 -0.32
CA TYR A 32 -9.01 -20.26 -0.96
C TYR A 32 -8.85 -19.15 -1.99
N ASP A 33 -9.32 -19.41 -3.21
CA ASP A 33 -9.26 -18.45 -4.30
C ASP A 33 -10.62 -17.80 -4.56
N HIS A 34 -10.57 -16.57 -5.06
CA HIS A 34 -11.75 -15.80 -5.43
C HIS A 34 -12.61 -16.53 -6.47
N GLU A 35 -13.90 -16.73 -6.14
CA GLU A 35 -14.88 -17.46 -6.96
C GLU A 35 -15.34 -16.68 -8.23
N GLY A 36 -14.73 -15.52 -8.49
CA GLY A 36 -14.95 -14.70 -9.68
C GLY A 36 -15.96 -13.56 -9.49
N GLY A 37 -16.05 -12.70 -10.51
CA GLY A 37 -16.73 -11.41 -10.43
C GLY A 37 -15.79 -10.27 -9.98
N GLN A 38 -16.33 -9.06 -9.82
CA GLN A 38 -15.55 -7.87 -9.46
C GLN A 38 -15.39 -7.66 -7.95
N THR A 39 -16.20 -8.35 -7.14
CA THR A 39 -16.26 -8.24 -5.68
C THR A 39 -16.34 -9.63 -5.06
N CYS A 40 -16.04 -9.76 -3.77
CA CYS A 40 -16.11 -11.02 -3.03
C CYS A 40 -17.54 -11.43 -2.61
N GLU A 41 -18.59 -10.86 -3.22
CA GLU A 41 -19.99 -11.17 -2.86
C GLU A 41 -20.37 -12.64 -3.09
N LYS A 42 -19.68 -13.31 -4.01
CA LYS A 42 -19.86 -14.75 -4.31
C LYS A 42 -18.93 -15.65 -3.49
N CYS A 43 -18.01 -15.08 -2.72
CA CYS A 43 -17.07 -15.86 -1.95
C CYS A 43 -17.72 -16.42 -0.69
N LYS A 44 -17.24 -17.59 -0.26
CA LYS A 44 -17.78 -18.29 0.89
C LYS A 44 -17.29 -17.64 2.18
N THR A 45 -18.23 -17.32 3.06
CA THR A 45 -17.95 -16.61 4.32
C THR A 45 -17.27 -17.51 5.35
N ASP A 46 -17.40 -18.83 5.23
CA ASP A 46 -16.70 -19.82 6.06
C ASP A 46 -15.19 -19.89 5.77
N ARG A 47 -14.72 -19.23 4.70
CA ARG A 47 -13.31 -19.04 4.36
C ARG A 47 -12.72 -17.74 4.89
N HIS A 48 -13.48 -16.95 5.62
CA HIS A 48 -12.97 -15.74 6.26
C HIS A 48 -12.03 -16.12 7.41
N LYS A 49 -10.88 -15.47 7.48
CA LYS A 49 -10.03 -15.52 8.67
C LYS A 49 -10.65 -14.68 9.77
N ASP A 50 -10.85 -15.31 10.93
CA ASP A 50 -11.19 -14.60 12.15
C ASP A 50 -10.03 -13.72 12.58
N ARG A 51 -10.34 -12.46 12.88
CA ARG A 51 -9.37 -11.42 13.23
C ARG A 51 -10.03 -10.45 14.18
N GLU A 52 -9.24 -9.95 15.12
CA GLU A 52 -9.68 -8.83 15.96
C GLU A 52 -10.16 -7.67 15.09
N PRO A 53 -11.31 -7.06 15.43
CA PRO A 53 -11.76 -5.84 14.78
C PRO A 53 -10.63 -4.81 14.80
N ARG A 54 -10.35 -4.22 13.64
CA ARG A 54 -9.39 -3.12 13.55
C ARG A 54 -10.08 -1.82 13.96
N ASP A 55 -9.45 -1.09 14.86
CA ASP A 55 -9.79 0.30 15.09
C ASP A 55 -9.65 1.12 13.80
N GLU A 56 -10.36 2.24 13.70
CA GLU A 56 -10.25 3.12 12.53
C GLU A 56 -8.96 3.98 12.54
N GLU A 57 -8.06 3.72 13.50
CA GLU A 57 -6.78 4.40 13.60
C GLU A 57 -5.82 3.99 12.47
N VAL A 58 -5.17 4.99 11.88
CA VAL A 58 -4.16 4.78 10.86
C VAL A 58 -2.82 4.47 11.51
N LEU A 59 -2.34 3.25 11.30
CA LEU A 59 -1.05 2.78 11.81
C LEU A 59 0.05 2.86 10.75
N SER A 60 1.25 3.23 11.19
CA SER A 60 2.45 3.28 10.35
C SER A 60 3.34 2.07 10.64
N HIS A 61 3.69 1.32 9.60
CA HIS A 61 4.57 0.16 9.70
C HIS A 61 5.83 0.38 8.86
N TYR A 62 6.97 -0.04 9.39
CA TYR A 62 8.27 0.00 8.71
C TYR A 62 8.76 -1.42 8.48
N GLY A 63 9.13 -1.74 7.25
CA GLY A 63 9.63 -3.06 6.91
C GLY A 63 9.74 -3.28 5.41
N THR A 64 9.93 -4.54 5.03
CA THR A 64 10.23 -4.93 3.66
C THR A 64 9.01 -4.75 2.74
N ILE A 65 9.22 -4.04 1.64
CA ILE A 65 8.29 -3.92 0.51
C ILE A 65 8.92 -4.67 -0.67
N VAL A 66 8.21 -5.65 -1.21
CA VAL A 66 8.65 -6.41 -2.39
C VAL A 66 8.05 -5.81 -3.65
N SER A 67 8.92 -5.56 -4.62
CA SER A 67 8.55 -5.09 -5.95
C SER A 67 8.56 -6.23 -6.97
N GLY A 68 7.50 -6.34 -7.77
CA GLY A 68 7.40 -7.28 -8.90
C GLY A 68 6.93 -6.61 -10.19
N ASN A 69 7.05 -7.29 -11.33
CA ASN A 69 6.49 -6.81 -12.61
C ASN A 69 5.05 -7.29 -12.86
N GLN A 70 4.48 -8.03 -11.91
CA GLN A 70 3.11 -8.54 -11.94
C GLN A 70 2.45 -8.33 -10.58
N VAL A 71 1.12 -8.18 -10.61
CA VAL A 71 0.32 -8.09 -9.39
C VAL A 71 0.37 -9.45 -8.69
N MET A 72 0.75 -9.47 -7.40
CA MET A 72 0.62 -10.66 -6.57
C MET A 72 -0.85 -10.96 -6.31
N LYS A 73 -1.33 -12.10 -6.79
CA LYS A 73 -2.74 -12.53 -6.72
C LYS A 73 -2.92 -13.94 -6.15
N ASN A 74 -1.90 -14.45 -5.47
CA ASN A 74 -1.92 -15.79 -4.90
C ASN A 74 -1.41 -15.71 -3.46
N ALA A 75 -2.30 -15.98 -2.51
CA ALA A 75 -1.98 -15.86 -1.09
C ALA A 75 -0.92 -16.88 -0.62
N ALA A 76 -0.93 -18.11 -1.16
CA ALA A 76 0.08 -19.11 -0.82
C ALA A 76 1.48 -18.70 -1.30
N GLU A 77 1.57 -18.14 -2.51
CA GLU A 77 2.82 -17.61 -3.06
C GLU A 77 3.29 -16.37 -2.30
N ARG A 78 2.37 -15.46 -1.96
CA ARG A 78 2.63 -14.31 -1.08
C ARG A 78 3.25 -14.76 0.25
N ASP A 79 2.65 -15.75 0.91
CA ASP A 79 3.10 -16.25 2.21
C ASP A 79 4.47 -16.95 2.09
N ARG A 80 4.69 -17.73 1.03
CA ARG A 80 5.98 -18.35 0.72
C ARG A 80 7.08 -17.30 0.56
N VAL A 81 6.86 -16.31 -0.31
CA VAL A 81 7.83 -15.22 -0.55
C VAL A 81 8.06 -14.38 0.71
N SER A 82 7.01 -14.11 1.48
CA SER A 82 7.12 -13.39 2.74
C SER A 82 8.01 -14.14 3.74
N ALA A 83 7.82 -15.45 3.89
CA ALA A 83 8.64 -16.29 4.75
C ALA A 83 10.11 -16.34 4.28
N GLU A 84 10.34 -16.52 2.98
CA GLU A 84 11.70 -16.57 2.39
C GLU A 84 12.48 -15.27 2.58
N LEU A 85 11.78 -14.12 2.60
CA LEU A 85 12.38 -12.79 2.73
C LEU A 85 12.31 -12.23 4.16
N GLY A 86 11.94 -13.05 5.16
CA GLY A 86 11.97 -12.68 6.57
C GLY A 86 10.85 -11.75 7.04
N GLY A 87 9.69 -11.79 6.38
CA GLY A 87 8.50 -11.01 6.75
C GLY A 87 8.30 -9.79 5.86
N VAL A 88 7.64 -9.98 4.72
CA VAL A 88 7.25 -8.91 3.78
C VAL A 88 5.95 -8.28 4.24
N LEU A 89 5.90 -6.94 4.26
CA LEU A 89 4.73 -6.18 4.67
C LEU A 89 3.85 -5.74 3.50
N CYS A 90 4.41 -5.61 2.30
CA CYS A 90 3.70 -5.09 1.14
C CYS A 90 4.30 -5.64 -0.16
N PHE A 91 3.43 -5.95 -1.11
CA PHE A 91 3.79 -6.26 -2.49
C PHE A 91 3.31 -5.13 -3.40
N GLU A 92 4.17 -4.63 -4.26
CA GLU A 92 3.89 -3.54 -5.20
C GLU A 92 4.62 -3.75 -6.52
N MET A 93 4.46 -2.83 -7.49
CA MET A 93 4.95 -3.07 -8.86
C MET A 93 5.94 -2.03 -9.39
N GLU A 94 6.23 -0.96 -8.65
CA GLU A 94 6.86 0.22 -9.24
C GLU A 94 8.20 0.60 -8.60
N ALA A 95 8.39 0.35 -7.30
CA ALA A 95 9.49 0.95 -6.54
C ALA A 95 10.87 0.45 -6.96
N ALA A 96 11.06 -0.85 -7.21
CA ALA A 96 12.38 -1.40 -7.55
C ALA A 96 13.03 -0.77 -8.78
N GLY A 97 12.22 -0.35 -9.77
CA GLY A 97 12.74 0.34 -10.95
C GLY A 97 13.39 1.69 -10.63
N LEU A 98 12.93 2.36 -9.58
CA LEU A 98 13.43 3.66 -9.14
C LEU A 98 14.56 3.53 -8.11
N MET A 99 14.42 2.64 -7.13
CA MET A 99 15.34 2.50 -6.00
C MET A 99 16.77 2.16 -6.43
N ASN A 100 16.96 1.42 -7.52
CA ASN A 100 18.30 1.06 -8.03
C ASN A 100 19.09 2.27 -8.55
N THR A 101 18.43 3.38 -8.86
CA THR A 101 19.05 4.55 -9.51
C THR A 101 18.87 5.85 -8.75
N PHE A 102 17.94 5.88 -7.80
CA PHE A 102 17.58 7.07 -7.05
C PHE A 102 17.30 6.70 -5.59
N SER A 103 18.05 7.33 -4.67
CA SER A 103 17.78 7.21 -3.24
C SER A 103 16.39 7.77 -2.93
N CYS A 104 15.44 6.90 -2.59
CA CYS A 104 14.08 7.29 -2.27
C CYS A 104 13.53 6.54 -1.05
N LEU A 105 12.49 7.12 -0.47
CA LEU A 105 11.63 6.48 0.51
C LEU A 105 10.34 6.06 -0.19
N VAL A 106 9.93 4.83 0.01
CA VAL A 106 8.66 4.30 -0.52
C VAL A 106 7.61 4.36 0.58
N VAL A 107 6.49 5.04 0.32
CA VAL A 107 5.32 5.10 1.21
C VAL A 107 4.16 4.42 0.49
N ARG A 108 3.55 3.42 1.11
CA ARG A 108 2.40 2.67 0.57
C ARG A 108 1.26 2.66 1.57
N GLY A 109 0.04 2.89 1.05
CA GLY A 109 -1.20 2.55 1.74
C GLY A 109 -1.65 1.17 1.26
N ILE A 110 -2.19 0.38 2.18
CA ILE A 110 -2.60 -0.99 1.91
C ILE A 110 -4.03 -1.00 1.36
N CYS A 111 -4.23 -1.59 0.17
CA CYS A 111 -5.54 -1.63 -0.49
C CYS A 111 -6.08 -3.04 -0.76
N ASP A 112 -5.25 -4.07 -0.59
CA ASP A 112 -5.64 -5.48 -0.68
C ASP A 112 -4.60 -6.35 0.06
N TYR A 113 -4.84 -7.65 0.06
CA TYR A 113 -4.02 -8.64 0.76
C TYR A 113 -2.99 -9.32 -0.15
N ALA A 114 -2.71 -8.81 -1.35
CA ALA A 114 -1.85 -9.47 -2.33
C ALA A 114 -2.31 -10.93 -2.60
N ASP A 115 -3.62 -11.12 -2.76
CA ASP A 115 -4.27 -12.38 -3.05
C ASP A 115 -5.28 -12.22 -4.20
N SER A 116 -6.04 -13.28 -4.48
CA SER A 116 -7.02 -13.28 -5.56
C SER A 116 -8.28 -12.44 -5.23
N HIS A 117 -8.47 -12.01 -3.97
CA HIS A 117 -9.64 -11.31 -3.45
C HIS A 117 -9.51 -9.78 -3.51
N MET A 118 -8.95 -9.26 -4.61
CA MET A 118 -8.68 -7.82 -4.75
C MET A 118 -9.97 -6.99 -4.79
N ASN A 119 -10.08 -5.98 -3.92
CA ASN A 119 -11.20 -5.03 -3.90
C ASN A 119 -10.72 -3.61 -4.26
N LYS A 120 -10.98 -3.19 -5.50
CA LYS A 120 -10.57 -1.87 -6.01
C LYS A 120 -11.15 -0.68 -5.23
N ARG A 121 -12.21 -0.88 -4.43
CA ARG A 121 -12.81 0.20 -3.61
C ARG A 121 -11.88 0.73 -2.51
N TRP A 122 -10.89 -0.05 -2.10
CA TRP A 122 -9.91 0.37 -1.09
C TRP A 122 -8.81 1.28 -1.64
N GLN A 123 -8.56 1.26 -2.96
CA GLN A 123 -7.44 1.99 -3.56
C GLN A 123 -7.49 3.51 -3.31
N PRO A 124 -8.63 4.21 -3.43
CA PRO A 124 -8.67 5.65 -3.17
C PRO A 124 -8.33 6.01 -1.72
N TYR A 125 -8.92 5.30 -0.74
CA TYR A 125 -8.62 5.51 0.68
C TYR A 125 -7.16 5.20 0.99
N ALA A 126 -6.64 4.05 0.54
CA ALA A 126 -5.24 3.70 0.73
C ALA A 126 -4.27 4.74 0.13
N ALA A 127 -4.58 5.25 -1.07
CA ALA A 127 -3.79 6.30 -1.72
C ALA A 127 -3.83 7.62 -0.94
N GLU A 128 -4.98 7.99 -0.39
CA GLU A 128 -5.13 9.16 0.49
C GLU A 128 -4.26 9.04 1.74
N ILE A 129 -4.33 7.92 2.45
CA ILE A 129 -3.55 7.67 3.66
C ILE A 129 -2.06 7.74 3.36
N ALA A 130 -1.61 7.12 2.26
CA ALA A 130 -0.22 7.21 1.81
C ALA A 130 0.20 8.66 1.50
N ALA A 131 -0.65 9.43 0.84
CA ALA A 131 -0.37 10.83 0.52
C ALA A 131 -0.33 11.73 1.76
N ALA A 132 -1.23 11.51 2.72
CA ALA A 132 -1.25 12.22 3.99
C ALA A 132 0.04 11.94 4.79
N TYR A 133 0.46 10.69 4.87
CA TYR A 133 1.72 10.31 5.52
C TYR A 133 2.94 10.86 4.77
N ALA A 134 2.99 10.77 3.45
CA ALA A 134 4.07 11.33 2.66
C ALA A 134 4.19 12.85 2.84
N LYS A 135 3.05 13.56 2.97
CA LYS A 135 3.04 15.00 3.27
C LYS A 135 3.65 15.31 4.63
N GLU A 136 3.37 14.50 5.66
CA GLU A 136 4.00 14.64 6.97
C GLU A 136 5.51 14.49 6.85
N VAL A 137 5.98 13.44 6.17
CA VAL A 137 7.42 13.21 5.93
C VAL A 137 8.06 14.40 5.21
N LEU A 138 7.41 14.93 4.17
CA LEU A 138 7.93 16.09 3.45
C LEU A 138 7.96 17.36 4.30
N SER A 139 7.07 17.51 5.28
CA SER A 139 6.99 18.70 6.13
C SER A 139 8.21 18.90 7.03
N VAL A 140 8.95 17.81 7.31
CA VAL A 140 10.17 17.84 8.13
C VAL A 140 11.46 17.89 7.30
N ILE A 141 11.36 17.83 5.96
CA ILE A 141 12.52 17.91 5.06
C ILE A 141 12.75 19.38 4.67
N PRO A 142 13.93 19.96 4.92
CA PRO A 142 14.22 21.34 4.57
C PRO A 142 14.16 21.57 3.04
N PRO A 143 13.44 22.60 2.54
CA PRO A 143 13.38 22.90 1.11
C PRO A 143 14.75 23.15 0.47
N ALA A 144 15.70 23.68 1.24
CA ALA A 144 17.08 23.91 0.79
C ALA A 144 17.81 22.60 0.44
N ASP A 145 17.54 21.52 1.16
CA ASP A 145 18.15 20.20 0.91
C ASP A 145 17.51 19.55 -0.31
N VAL A 146 16.20 19.70 -0.48
CA VAL A 146 15.48 19.26 -1.69
C VAL A 146 16.06 19.93 -2.94
N ALA A 147 16.30 21.24 -2.89
CA ALA A 147 16.85 21.99 -4.03
C ALA A 147 18.26 21.54 -4.44
N ARG A 148 19.04 20.98 -3.51
CA ARG A 148 20.39 20.44 -3.75
C ARG A 148 20.37 18.99 -4.23
N THR A 149 19.24 18.30 -4.08
CA THR A 149 19.10 16.89 -4.45
C THR A 149 18.87 16.74 -5.96
N ARG A 150 19.47 15.71 -6.54
CA ARG A 150 19.24 15.35 -7.95
C ARG A 150 17.76 14.95 -8.13
N THR A 151 17.10 15.43 -9.17
CA THR A 151 15.72 14.98 -9.45
C THR A 151 15.69 13.52 -9.91
N ALA A 152 14.60 12.81 -9.59
CA ALA A 152 14.39 11.44 -10.06
C ALA A 152 14.51 11.34 -11.59
N GLU A 153 13.94 12.30 -12.33
CA GLU A 153 14.05 12.38 -13.79
C GLU A 153 15.51 12.40 -14.27
N LYS A 154 16.36 13.24 -13.64
CA LYS A 154 17.78 13.30 -13.98
C LYS A 154 18.48 11.99 -13.65
N ALA A 155 18.14 11.32 -12.55
CA ALA A 155 18.74 10.05 -12.15
C ALA A 155 18.41 8.93 -13.15
N ILE A 156 17.14 8.83 -13.55
CA ILE A 156 16.66 7.84 -14.52
C ILE A 156 17.32 8.06 -15.89
N LYS A 157 17.46 9.31 -16.36
CA LYS A 157 18.11 9.63 -17.64
C LYS A 157 19.59 9.23 -17.70
N SER A 158 20.34 9.32 -16.60
CA SER A 158 21.76 8.94 -16.56
C SER A 158 22.01 7.44 -16.74
N THR A 159 21.03 6.61 -16.41
CA THR A 159 21.20 5.15 -16.38
C THR A 159 20.82 4.51 -17.73
N ARG A 160 20.20 5.29 -18.63
CA ARG A 160 19.83 4.86 -19.98
C ARG A 160 20.88 5.24 -21.05
N GLY A 161 22.06 5.69 -20.62
CA GLY A 161 23.19 6.06 -21.47
C GLY A 161 24.33 5.06 -21.41
#